data_AF-A0A349LTG7-F1
#
_entry.id   AF-A0A349LTG7-F1
#
_cell.length_a   1.000
_cell.length_b   1.000
_cell.length_c   1.000
_cell.angle_alpha   90.00
_cell.angle_beta   90.00
_cell.angle_gamma   90.00
#
_symmetry.space_group_name_H-M   'P 1'
#
loop_
_entity.id
_entity.type
_entity.pdbx_description
1 polymer ?
#
loop_
_entity_poly.entity_id
_entity_poly.type
_entity_poly.pdbx_seq_one_letter_code
_entity_poly.pdbx_strand_id
1 'polypeptide(L)'
;MRTMTLVLTVVAALVSGQSLANSAPLQAADSRVETQLCLSAASEPLHQFKHDAKQHHVSLALLANKLQCNDQSIASFARSYGNAQVAAQLGRLQRGHVDIEVISSAATPSAVTVAGALSPN
;
A
#
# COMPACT_ATOMS: atom_id res chain seq x y z
N MET A 1 47.45 40.39 -31.35
CA MET A 1 47.18 39.11 -30.66
C MET A 1 46.11 39.37 -29.63
N ARG A 2 44.98 38.65 -29.72
CA ARG A 2 43.70 38.96 -29.07
C ARG A 2 43.75 38.59 -27.59
N THR A 3 43.40 39.52 -26.70
CA THR A 3 43.20 39.26 -25.26
C THR A 3 41.92 38.44 -25.09
N MET A 4 42.08 37.19 -24.69
CA MET A 4 41.00 36.21 -24.58
C MET A 4 40.42 36.28 -23.16
N THR A 5 39.28 36.96 -23.04
CA THR A 5 38.50 37.12 -21.81
C THR A 5 37.96 35.76 -21.36
N LEU A 6 38.34 35.31 -20.17
CA LEU A 6 37.89 34.04 -19.58
C LEU A 6 36.57 34.30 -18.82
N VAL A 7 35.45 33.91 -19.43
CA VAL A 7 34.11 34.04 -18.83
C VAL A 7 33.87 32.87 -17.89
N LEU A 8 33.73 33.16 -16.59
CA LEU A 8 33.41 32.18 -15.55
C LEU A 8 31.88 32.05 -15.42
N THR A 9 31.29 31.09 -16.14
CA THR A 9 29.86 30.76 -16.00
C THR A 9 29.65 29.75 -14.87
N VAL A 10 29.24 30.25 -13.70
CA VAL A 10 28.75 29.41 -12.59
C VAL A 10 27.31 29.01 -12.90
N VAL A 11 27.09 27.77 -13.33
CA VAL A 11 25.76 27.16 -13.46
C VAL A 11 25.40 26.52 -12.12
N ALA A 12 24.59 27.20 -11.32
CA ALA A 12 24.00 26.63 -10.11
C ALA A 12 22.80 25.76 -10.51
N ALA A 13 23.02 24.45 -10.67
CA ALA A 13 21.95 23.49 -10.88
C ALA A 13 21.21 23.23 -9.57
N LEU A 14 20.05 23.87 -9.39
CA LEU A 14 19.08 23.53 -8.34
C LEU A 14 18.40 22.21 -8.74
N VAL A 15 19.02 21.08 -8.38
CA VAL A 15 18.35 19.78 -8.44
C VAL A 15 17.38 19.74 -7.27
N SER A 16 16.11 20.07 -7.54
CA SER A 16 15.01 19.69 -6.67
C SER A 16 15.01 18.16 -6.58
N GLY A 17 15.26 17.62 -5.39
CA GLY A 17 15.17 16.18 -5.15
C GLY A 17 13.71 15.76 -5.17
N GLN A 18 13.23 15.25 -6.31
CA GLN A 18 11.99 14.50 -6.34
C GLN A 18 12.20 13.22 -5.51
N SER A 19 11.59 13.15 -4.33
CA SER A 19 11.48 11.93 -3.56
C SER A 19 10.62 10.93 -4.35
N LEU A 20 11.28 10.07 -5.13
CA LEU A 20 10.67 8.85 -5.63
C LEU A 20 10.35 8.02 -4.38
N ALA A 21 9.07 8.02 -3.98
CA ALA A 21 8.57 7.13 -2.95
C ALA A 21 8.72 5.69 -3.46
N ASN A 22 9.89 5.10 -3.21
CA ASN A 22 10.17 3.70 -3.47
C ASN A 22 9.42 2.90 -2.40
N SER A 23 8.16 2.54 -2.69
CA SER A 23 7.42 1.57 -1.88
C SER A 23 8.24 0.29 -1.83
N ALA A 24 8.63 -0.13 -0.62
CA ALA A 24 9.37 -1.37 -0.44
C ALA A 24 8.57 -2.54 -1.02
N PRO A 25 9.22 -3.53 -1.67
CA PRO A 25 8.49 -4.64 -2.24
C PRO A 25 7.77 -5.42 -1.14
N LEU A 26 6.46 -5.63 -1.35
CA LEU A 26 5.66 -6.50 -0.50
C LEU A 26 6.02 -7.96 -0.79
N GLN A 27 6.19 -8.76 0.27
CA GLN A 27 6.53 -10.17 0.17
C GLN A 27 5.54 -11.00 0.97
N ALA A 28 5.04 -12.09 0.38
CA ALA A 28 4.17 -13.03 1.09
C ALA A 28 4.93 -13.70 2.25
N ALA A 29 4.35 -13.72 3.44
CA ALA A 29 4.86 -14.51 4.57
C ALA A 29 4.65 -16.02 4.35
N ASP A 30 3.58 -16.37 3.64
CA ASP A 30 3.12 -17.73 3.41
C ASP A 30 2.24 -17.83 2.16
N SER A 31 1.90 -19.04 1.76
CA SER A 31 1.11 -19.33 0.55
C SER A 31 -0.42 -19.34 0.79
N ARG A 32 -0.90 -18.85 1.93
CA ARG A 32 -2.33 -18.85 2.24
C ARG A 32 -3.09 -17.84 1.36
N VAL A 33 -4.35 -18.15 1.11
CA VAL A 33 -5.27 -17.29 0.35
C VAL A 33 -5.41 -15.93 1.00
N GLU A 34 -5.49 -15.89 2.33
CA GLU A 34 -5.56 -14.66 3.12
C GLU A 34 -4.37 -13.74 2.84
N THR A 35 -3.16 -14.30 2.82
CA THR A 35 -1.93 -13.57 2.53
C THR A 35 -1.91 -13.01 1.11
N GLN A 36 -2.35 -13.80 0.13
CA GLN A 36 -2.48 -13.36 -1.27
C GLN A 36 -3.50 -12.24 -1.43
N LEU A 37 -4.63 -12.32 -0.74
CA LEU A 37 -5.67 -11.29 -0.76
C LEU A 37 -5.21 -10.00 -0.06
N CYS A 38 -4.38 -10.08 0.99
CA CYS A 38 -3.74 -8.92 1.59
C CYS A 38 -2.77 -8.23 0.64
N LEU A 39 -1.93 -9.00 -0.07
CA LEU A 39 -1.03 -8.46 -1.10
C LEU A 39 -1.83 -7.77 -2.22
N SER A 40 -2.85 -8.45 -2.76
CA SER A 40 -3.72 -7.90 -3.79
C SER A 40 -4.41 -6.61 -3.34
N ALA A 41 -4.89 -6.55 -2.10
CA ALA A 41 -5.51 -5.34 -1.56
C ALA A 41 -4.55 -4.14 -1.46
N ALA A 42 -3.25 -4.38 -1.31
CA ALA A 42 -2.25 -3.32 -1.25
C ALA A 42 -1.73 -2.90 -2.64
N SER A 43 -1.60 -3.83 -3.60
CA SER A 43 -0.94 -3.56 -4.89
C SER A 43 -1.87 -3.46 -6.09
N GLU A 44 -3.01 -4.15 -6.07
CA GLU A 44 -3.85 -4.33 -7.26
C GLU A 44 -4.97 -3.29 -7.35
N PRO A 45 -5.35 -2.86 -8.57
CA PRO A 45 -6.52 -2.01 -8.75
C PRO A 45 -7.80 -2.75 -8.31
N LEU A 46 -8.83 -1.98 -7.93
CA LEU A 46 -10.07 -2.52 -7.34
C LEU A 46 -10.72 -3.65 -8.16
N HIS A 47 -10.69 -3.57 -9.49
CA HIS A 47 -11.29 -4.61 -10.34
C HIS A 47 -10.54 -5.95 -10.24
N GLN A 48 -9.21 -5.92 -10.16
CA GLN A 48 -8.38 -7.10 -10.02
C GLN A 48 -8.51 -7.66 -8.60
N PHE A 49 -8.49 -6.82 -7.57
CA PHE A 49 -8.77 -7.28 -6.19
C PHE A 49 -10.13 -7.99 -6.07
N LYS A 50 -11.18 -7.44 -6.69
CA LYS A 50 -12.51 -8.10 -6.74
C LYS A 50 -12.48 -9.42 -7.51
N HIS A 51 -11.67 -9.49 -8.55
CA HIS A 51 -11.47 -10.72 -9.32
C HIS A 51 -10.79 -11.78 -8.46
N ASP A 52 -9.70 -11.43 -7.78
CA ASP A 52 -8.94 -12.34 -6.91
C ASP A 52 -9.81 -12.89 -5.78
N ALA A 53 -10.57 -12.01 -5.11
CA ALA A 53 -11.54 -12.42 -4.10
C ALA A 53 -12.55 -13.45 -4.65
N LYS A 54 -13.03 -13.25 -5.89
CA LYS A 54 -13.95 -14.17 -6.56
C LYS A 54 -13.27 -15.50 -6.93
N GLN A 55 -12.03 -15.47 -7.42
CA GLN A 55 -11.25 -16.67 -7.74
C GLN A 55 -11.05 -17.57 -6.53
N HIS A 56 -10.88 -16.96 -5.36
CA HIS A 56 -10.74 -17.68 -4.09
C HIS A 56 -12.09 -17.99 -3.41
N HIS A 57 -13.22 -17.73 -4.06
CA HIS A 57 -14.56 -17.93 -3.52
C HIS A 57 -14.83 -17.19 -2.20
N VAL A 58 -14.17 -16.05 -1.97
CA VAL A 58 -14.33 -15.25 -0.77
C VAL A 58 -15.16 -14.00 -1.04
N SER A 59 -16.17 -13.75 -0.21
CA SER A 59 -17.00 -12.55 -0.35
C SER A 59 -16.29 -11.30 0.18
N LEU A 60 -16.46 -10.16 -0.50
CA LEU A 60 -15.92 -8.88 -0.03
C LEU A 60 -16.40 -8.51 1.37
N ALA A 61 -17.62 -8.92 1.74
CA ALA A 61 -18.14 -8.71 3.09
C ALA A 61 -17.37 -9.51 4.14
N LEU A 62 -16.99 -10.76 3.84
CA LEU A 62 -16.13 -11.55 4.72
C LEU A 62 -14.75 -10.89 4.85
N LEU A 63 -14.14 -10.50 3.73
CA LEU A 63 -12.83 -9.83 3.73
C LEU A 63 -12.87 -8.57 4.59
N ALA A 64 -13.85 -7.69 4.33
CA ALA A 64 -14.00 -6.43 5.06
C ALA A 64 -14.12 -6.62 6.57
N ASN A 65 -14.84 -7.64 7.03
CA ASN A 65 -15.18 -7.81 8.45
C ASN A 65 -14.27 -8.80 9.19
N LYS A 66 -13.53 -9.66 8.50
CA LYS A 66 -12.79 -10.77 9.12
C LYS A 66 -11.33 -10.86 8.68
N LEU A 67 -10.95 -10.40 7.49
CA LEU A 67 -9.56 -10.53 7.06
C LEU A 67 -8.69 -9.44 7.69
N GLN A 68 -7.66 -9.88 8.40
CA GLN A 68 -6.60 -9.05 8.94
C GLN A 68 -5.31 -9.25 8.15
N CYS A 69 -4.59 -8.16 7.91
CA CYS A 69 -3.30 -8.11 7.23
C CYS A 69 -2.30 -7.45 8.18
N ASN A 70 -1.32 -8.19 8.71
CA ASN A 70 -0.37 -7.68 9.71
C ASN A 70 -1.07 -6.95 10.89
N ASP A 71 -2.03 -7.63 11.53
CA ASP A 71 -2.75 -7.17 12.73
C ASP A 71 -3.68 -5.96 12.56
N GLN A 72 -3.98 -5.57 11.31
CA GLN A 72 -4.95 -4.52 11.00
C GLN A 72 -5.99 -5.00 9.99
N SER A 73 -7.13 -4.31 9.92
CA SER A 73 -8.17 -4.63 8.94
C SER A 73 -7.62 -4.49 7.52
N ILE A 74 -8.08 -5.34 6.59
CA ILE A 74 -7.66 -5.26 5.18
C ILE A 74 -7.97 -3.88 4.55
N ALA A 75 -8.98 -3.15 5.03
CA ALA A 75 -9.28 -1.80 4.55
C ALA A 75 -8.22 -0.79 5.01
N SER A 76 -7.83 -0.83 6.29
CA SER A 76 -6.78 0.00 6.87
C SER A 76 -5.43 -0.31 6.23
N PHE A 77 -5.15 -1.60 5.99
CA PHE A 77 -3.96 -2.07 5.28
C PHE A 77 -3.91 -1.53 3.84
N ALA A 78 -4.97 -1.71 3.04
CA ALA A 78 -5.03 -1.16 1.69
C ALA A 78 -4.78 0.36 1.68
N ARG A 79 -5.33 1.08 2.66
CA ARG A 79 -5.13 2.52 2.82
C ARG A 79 -3.67 2.88 3.13
N SER A 80 -2.99 2.13 4.00
CA SER A 80 -1.58 2.39 4.35
C SER A 80 -0.63 2.23 3.17
N TYR A 81 -1.03 1.47 2.15
CA TYR A 81 -0.28 1.32 0.89
C TYR A 81 -0.79 2.23 -0.24
N GLY A 82 -1.68 3.18 0.06
CA GLY A 82 -2.19 4.15 -0.91
C GLY A 82 -3.30 3.62 -1.83
N ASN A 83 -3.81 2.40 -1.60
CA ASN A 83 -4.90 1.82 -2.39
C ASN A 83 -6.27 2.28 -1.87
N ALA A 84 -6.55 3.57 -2.03
CA ALA A 84 -7.76 4.22 -1.53
C ALA A 84 -9.06 3.61 -2.09
N GLN A 85 -9.05 3.11 -3.32
CA GLN A 85 -10.24 2.52 -3.95
C GLN A 85 -10.64 1.20 -3.30
N VAL A 86 -9.67 0.30 -3.06
CA VAL A 86 -9.89 -0.95 -2.34
C VAL A 86 -10.29 -0.67 -0.89
N ALA A 87 -9.58 0.23 -0.22
CA ALA A 87 -9.89 0.64 1.15
C ALA A 87 -11.32 1.19 1.28
N ALA A 88 -11.75 2.08 0.37
CA ALA A 88 -13.10 2.63 0.38
C ALA A 88 -14.16 1.56 0.13
N GLN A 89 -13.93 0.64 -0.82
CA GLN A 89 -14.87 -0.44 -1.09
C GLN A 89 -15.04 -1.36 0.12
N LEU A 90 -13.95 -1.74 0.78
CA LEU A 90 -13.98 -2.61 1.95
C LEU A 90 -14.57 -1.87 3.16
N GLY A 91 -14.21 -0.61 3.38
CA GLY A 91 -14.75 0.22 4.47
C GLY A 91 -16.26 0.38 4.40
N ARG A 92 -16.86 0.47 3.20
CA ARG A 92 -18.33 0.49 3.02
C ARG A 92 -19.03 -0.78 3.50
N LEU A 93 -18.32 -1.89 3.59
CA LEU A 93 -18.84 -3.20 3.98
C LEU A 93 -18.51 -3.55 5.43
N GLN A 94 -17.63 -2.79 6.07
CA GLN A 94 -17.27 -2.96 7.48
C GLN A 94 -18.43 -2.54 8.37
N ARG A 95 -18.82 -3.43 9.28
CA ARG A 95 -19.83 -3.14 10.31
C ARG A 95 -19.12 -2.76 11.60
N GLY A 96 -19.47 -1.60 12.17
CA GLY A 96 -19.02 -1.19 13.50
C GLY A 96 -17.54 -0.83 13.64
N HIS A 97 -16.81 -0.63 12.53
CA HIS A 97 -15.41 -0.21 12.55
C HIS A 97 -15.30 1.30 12.32
N VAL A 98 -14.70 2.02 13.26
CA VAL A 98 -14.32 3.43 13.11
C VAL A 98 -12.80 3.47 13.19
N ASP A 99 -12.14 3.67 12.05
CA ASP A 99 -10.70 3.93 12.04
C ASP A 99 -10.46 5.31 12.67
N ILE A 100 -9.86 5.38 13.87
CA ILE A 100 -9.30 6.63 14.40
C ILE A 100 -7.91 6.79 13.79
N GLU A 101 -7.79 7.76 12.89
CA GLU A 101 -6.57 8.03 12.14
C GLU A 101 -5.53 8.73 13.04
N VAL A 102 -4.53 7.97 13.50
CA VAL A 102 -3.31 8.56 14.08
C VAL A 102 -2.34 8.79 12.95
N ILE A 103 -1.97 10.06 12.74
CA ILE A 103 -1.03 10.49 11.71
C ILE A 103 0.38 10.03 12.12
N SER A 104 0.79 8.81 11.78
CA SER A 104 2.15 8.32 12.02
C SER A 104 2.99 8.42 10.74
N SER A 105 4.10 9.14 10.81
CA SER A 105 5.08 9.29 9.73
C SER A 105 5.73 7.95 9.36
N ALA A 106 5.76 7.66 8.06
CA ALA A 106 6.27 6.41 7.50
C ALA A 106 7.79 6.26 7.70
N ALA A 107 8.19 5.32 8.55
CA ALA A 107 9.49 4.68 8.46
C ALA A 107 9.37 3.50 7.49
N THR A 108 10.14 3.50 6.41
CA THR A 108 10.11 2.46 5.36
C THR A 108 11.13 1.34 5.67
N PRO A 109 10.68 0.11 6.00
CA PRO A 109 11.57 -1.05 6.02
C PRO A 109 11.84 -1.58 4.61
N SER A 110 13.00 -2.21 4.37
CA SER A 110 13.51 -2.60 3.04
C SER A 110 12.78 -3.77 2.35
N ALA A 111 11.79 -4.37 3.00
CA ALA A 111 10.76 -5.24 2.44
C ALA A 111 9.71 -5.45 3.53
N VAL A 112 8.42 -5.37 3.21
CA VAL A 112 7.36 -5.67 4.20
C VAL A 112 6.84 -7.07 3.94
N THR A 113 7.06 -7.96 4.91
CA THR A 113 6.43 -9.28 4.94
C THR A 113 4.95 -9.13 5.30
N VAL A 114 4.07 -9.67 4.47
CA VAL A 114 2.61 -9.59 4.61
C VAL A 114 2.09 -10.97 4.99
N ALA A 115 1.37 -11.06 6.11
CA ALA A 115 0.65 -12.25 6.53
C ALA A 115 -0.85 -11.92 6.66
N GLY A 116 -1.68 -12.79 6.08
CA GLY A 116 -3.13 -12.70 6.21
C GLY A 116 -3.68 -13.73 7.20
N ALA A 117 -4.67 -13.33 7.99
CA ALA A 117 -5.41 -14.23 8.86
C ALA A 117 -6.87 -13.78 9.03
N LEU A 118 -7.79 -14.74 9.10
CA LEU A 118 -9.18 -14.46 9.48
C LEU A 118 -9.26 -14.27 10.99
N SER A 119 -9.85 -13.17 11.44
CA SER A 119 -10.13 -12.91 12.84
C SER A 119 -11.09 -13.97 13.40
N PRO A 120 -10.79 -14.56 14.56
CA PRO A 120 -11.74 -15.43 15.25
C PRO A 120 -13.03 -14.66 15.59
N ASN A 121 -14.15 -15.37 15.64
CA ASN A 121 -15.44 -14.83 16.05
C ASN A 121 -15.54 -14.80 17.57
#